data_AF-A0A8H6X0D9-F1
#
_entry.id   AF-A0A8H6X0D9-F1
#
_cell.length_a   1.000
_cell.length_b   1.000
_cell.length_c   1.000
_cell.angle_alpha   90.00
_cell.angle_beta   90.00
_cell.angle_gamma   90.00
#
_symmetry.space_group_name_H-M   'P 1'
#
loop_
_entity.id
_entity.type
_entity.pdbx_description
1 polymer ?
#
loop_
_entity_poly.entity_id
_entity_poly.type
_entity_poly.pdbx_seq_one_letter_code
_entity_poly.pdbx_strand_id
1 'polypeptide(L)'
;MVSRRFAFSAGPATMSFSSVFSRSLRSACRPHPPPSSLLIARTVSPTSRINILLPRFASAKAGTTETPRKLAPDTKGNTVKSLPASVERDAPPLVTKGASALAKDALNAATKSPSTKSPPQKSAPPSPPAVETALDREPMEPPPSSAVGIWLMVSSVLVLVVVVVGGITRLTESGLSITEWKPITGVIPPMSQEAWEAEFDKYKATPEFKMLNSGMNLEDFKRIFYMEWGHRVLGRLIGLVFVGPLAYFAITKKISKPKLLHLGGLGLLIVAQGALGWYMVRSGLEESLLDTPGAVPRVSHYRLAAHLSLAFALYLGMFSTGMAMIKDVRFVRTGLASGVSLASFDAAMNNPIVKRFKTASWVLTGLVLLTALSGVFVAGLDAGLIYNEWPLMGDGLVPPSAELFSPVYTQNTEKTDLWRNIFDNPTLVQFDHRMLATTTYAGVVALFAQAMRPAWRAAIPPLALTSIRGAFAMANIQVLLGISTLIYMVPVPLAAAHQGGSILLLSAMLQLLISLRRPGAAARAWRSFRASTEKTAM
;
A
#
# COMPACT_ATOMS: atom_id res chain seq x y z
N MET A 1 -25.95 -66.19 11.99
CA MET A 1 -25.72 -65.27 13.13
C MET A 1 -25.50 -63.86 12.58
N VAL A 2 -26.48 -62.96 12.81
CA VAL A 2 -26.45 -61.47 12.83
C VAL A 2 -25.45 -60.79 11.88
N SER A 3 -25.76 -60.29 10.66
CA SER A 3 -26.64 -59.19 10.22
C SER A 3 -26.53 -57.85 10.98
N ARG A 4 -25.83 -56.86 10.41
CA ARG A 4 -26.44 -55.60 9.89
C ARG A 4 -25.41 -54.62 9.33
N ARG A 5 -25.70 -54.14 8.12
CA ARG A 5 -25.21 -52.90 7.50
C ARG A 5 -25.75 -51.70 8.29
N PHE A 6 -25.00 -50.58 8.32
CA PHE A 6 -25.61 -49.26 8.44
C PHE A 6 -24.98 -48.27 7.46
N ALA A 7 -25.88 -47.57 6.77
CA ALA A 7 -25.64 -46.67 5.66
C ALA A 7 -25.35 -45.24 6.13
N PHE A 8 -24.71 -44.49 5.22
CA PHE A 8 -24.62 -43.03 5.24
C PHE A 8 -26.00 -42.37 5.18
N SER A 9 -26.17 -41.28 5.94
CA SER A 9 -27.09 -40.19 5.61
C SER A 9 -26.35 -38.87 5.79
N ALA A 10 -26.16 -38.16 4.68
CA ALA A 10 -25.66 -36.80 4.64
C ALA A 10 -26.87 -35.85 4.53
N GLY A 11 -26.93 -34.86 5.43
CA GLY A 11 -27.83 -33.70 5.37
C GLY A 11 -27.07 -32.44 5.79
N PRO A 12 -27.38 -31.25 5.22
CA PRO A 12 -26.45 -30.14 5.16
C PRO A 12 -26.53 -29.23 6.39
N ALA A 13 -25.41 -28.99 7.07
CA ALA A 13 -25.32 -27.96 8.09
C ALA A 13 -24.79 -26.66 7.48
N THR A 14 -25.72 -25.77 7.13
CA THR A 14 -25.48 -24.35 6.86
C THR A 14 -25.13 -23.64 8.17
N MET A 15 -23.84 -23.50 8.50
CA MET A 15 -23.42 -22.64 9.60
C MET A 15 -23.33 -21.18 9.13
N SER A 16 -24.38 -20.43 9.46
CA SER A 16 -24.47 -18.98 9.37
C SER A 16 -23.49 -18.31 10.34
N PHE A 17 -22.60 -17.49 9.78
CA PHE A 17 -21.64 -16.63 10.49
C PHE A 17 -22.41 -15.44 11.11
N SER A 18 -23.17 -15.65 12.18
CA SER A 18 -23.93 -14.54 12.77
C SER A 18 -24.24 -14.61 14.27
N SER A 19 -23.67 -15.53 15.06
CA SER A 19 -24.06 -15.71 16.48
C SER A 19 -22.98 -15.56 17.54
N VAL A 20 -21.73 -15.19 17.21
CA VAL A 20 -20.66 -15.03 18.21
C VAL A 20 -20.47 -13.57 18.68
N PHE A 21 -21.10 -12.58 18.03
CA PHE A 21 -20.94 -11.16 18.38
C PHE A 21 -22.05 -10.55 19.27
N SER A 22 -23.05 -11.33 19.70
CA SER A 22 -24.22 -10.79 20.43
C SER A 22 -24.21 -11.06 21.95
N ARG A 23 -23.25 -11.83 22.48
CA ARG A 23 -23.21 -12.17 23.93
C ARG A 23 -22.22 -11.40 24.79
N SER A 24 -21.43 -10.47 24.23
CA SER A 24 -20.48 -9.66 25.02
C SER A 24 -20.89 -8.20 25.23
N LEU A 25 -22.07 -7.79 24.76
CA LEU A 25 -22.57 -6.40 24.85
C LEU A 25 -23.76 -6.22 25.81
N ARG A 26 -24.02 -7.17 26.71
CA ARG A 26 -25.07 -7.05 27.76
C ARG A 26 -24.54 -7.03 29.20
N SER A 27 -23.24 -6.82 29.40
CA SER A 27 -22.64 -6.73 30.75
C SER A 27 -21.99 -5.38 31.09
N ALA A 28 -22.19 -4.33 30.28
CA ALA A 28 -21.52 -3.03 30.47
C ALA A 28 -22.47 -1.83 30.60
N CYS A 29 -23.69 -2.05 31.07
CA CYS A 29 -24.60 -0.97 31.49
C CYS A 29 -24.98 -1.15 32.96
N ARG A 30 -24.15 -0.62 33.87
CA ARG A 30 -24.58 -0.18 35.20
C ARG A 30 -23.89 1.16 35.50
N PRO A 31 -24.63 2.19 35.95
CA PRO A 31 -24.02 3.47 36.31
C PRO A 31 -23.30 3.35 37.65
N HIS A 32 -22.05 3.80 37.71
CA HIS A 32 -21.36 4.04 38.98
C HIS A 32 -21.80 5.39 39.58
N PRO A 33 -21.94 5.50 40.92
CA PRO A 33 -22.27 6.77 41.57
C PRO A 33 -21.05 7.72 41.59
N PRO A 34 -21.27 9.05 41.60
CA PRO A 34 -20.17 10.02 41.66
C PRO A 34 -19.55 10.08 43.07
N PRO A 35 -18.24 10.35 43.21
CA PRO A 35 -17.65 10.59 44.52
C PRO A 35 -18.10 11.94 45.09
N SER A 36 -18.38 11.94 46.38
CA SER A 36 -18.94 13.05 47.16
C SER A 36 -18.02 14.26 47.24
N SER A 37 -18.64 15.43 47.05
CA SER A 37 -18.10 16.76 47.24
C SER A 37 -17.62 17.01 48.67
N LEU A 38 -16.38 17.48 48.82
CA LEU A 38 -15.93 18.17 50.03
C LEU A 38 -15.84 19.67 49.70
N LEU A 39 -16.80 20.42 50.25
CA LEU A 39 -16.84 21.89 50.22
C LEU A 39 -15.60 22.45 50.94
N ILE A 40 -14.85 23.34 50.27
CA ILE A 40 -14.20 24.48 50.93
C ILE A 40 -14.46 25.74 50.09
N ALA A 41 -14.80 26.81 50.81
CA ALA A 41 -15.52 27.99 50.38
C ALA A 41 -14.82 28.89 49.35
N ARG A 42 -15.66 29.57 48.55
CA ARG A 42 -15.30 30.77 47.80
C ARG A 42 -14.97 31.92 48.76
N THR A 43 -13.78 32.50 48.61
CA THR A 43 -13.53 33.91 48.96
C THR A 43 -12.97 34.61 47.74
N VAL A 44 -13.69 35.62 47.26
CA VAL A 44 -13.29 36.52 46.18
C VAL A 44 -12.51 37.68 46.80
N SER A 45 -11.33 38.00 46.27
CA SER A 45 -10.88 39.39 46.09
C SER A 45 -9.71 39.45 45.08
N PRO A 46 -9.65 40.47 44.20
CA PRO A 46 -8.68 40.57 43.12
C PRO A 46 -7.46 41.41 43.52
N THR A 47 -6.27 41.04 43.05
CA THR A 47 -5.17 41.93 42.58
C THR A 47 -3.86 41.14 42.54
N SER A 48 -3.21 41.09 41.38
CA SER A 48 -1.79 41.49 41.21
C SER A 48 -1.30 41.09 39.82
N ARG A 49 -0.85 42.11 39.09
CA ARG A 49 -0.19 42.05 37.79
C ARG A 49 1.23 41.52 37.95
N ILE A 50 1.72 40.69 37.03
CA ILE A 50 3.14 40.65 36.67
C ILE A 50 3.26 40.58 35.13
N ASN A 51 4.10 41.47 34.62
CA ASN A 51 4.34 41.83 33.22
C ASN A 51 5.08 40.73 32.43
N ILE A 52 4.65 40.51 31.19
CA ILE A 52 5.49 39.92 30.14
C ILE A 52 6.06 41.06 29.29
N LEU A 53 7.39 41.15 29.24
CA LEU A 53 8.14 42.11 28.43
C LEU A 53 8.05 41.73 26.94
N LEU A 54 7.54 42.62 26.10
CA LEU A 54 7.73 42.61 24.65
C LEU A 54 8.44 43.92 24.26
N PRO A 55 9.49 43.89 23.41
CA PRO A 55 10.15 45.10 22.96
C PRO A 55 9.29 45.85 21.93
N ARG A 56 9.02 47.12 22.22
CA ARG A 56 8.41 48.10 21.32
C ARG A 56 9.44 48.55 20.28
N PHE A 57 9.06 48.58 19.01
CA PHE A 57 9.58 49.57 18.07
C PHE A 57 8.44 50.44 17.56
N ALA A 58 8.64 51.75 17.73
CA ALA A 58 7.68 52.80 17.51
C ALA A 58 7.57 53.18 16.03
N SER A 59 6.35 53.54 15.65
CA SER A 59 5.99 54.21 14.41
C SER A 59 6.36 55.70 14.50
N ALA A 60 6.98 56.26 13.46
CA ALA A 60 7.06 57.69 13.23
C ALA A 60 6.71 58.00 11.76
N LYS A 61 5.79 58.94 11.58
CA LYS A 61 5.20 59.35 10.30
C LYS A 61 5.65 60.79 10.00
N ALA A 62 6.00 61.02 8.73
CA ALA A 62 5.97 62.27 7.96
C ALA A 62 6.88 63.46 8.33
N GLY A 63 7.62 63.94 7.31
CA GLY A 63 8.29 65.24 7.26
C GLY A 63 9.01 65.46 5.93
N THR A 64 8.39 66.23 5.03
CA THR A 64 8.89 66.74 3.73
C THR A 64 9.87 67.91 3.92
N THR A 65 10.92 68.03 3.09
CA THR A 65 11.19 69.13 2.11
C THR A 65 12.68 69.22 1.65
N GLU A 66 12.83 69.52 0.36
CA GLU A 66 13.90 70.31 -0.31
C GLU A 66 15.30 69.74 -0.70
N THR A 67 15.43 69.49 -2.00
CA THR A 67 16.61 69.73 -2.89
C THR A 67 16.99 71.22 -3.01
N PRO A 68 18.17 71.69 -3.52
CA PRO A 68 18.89 71.14 -4.71
C PRO A 68 20.45 71.31 -4.78
N ARG A 69 21.09 70.63 -5.75
CA ARG A 69 21.89 71.20 -6.87
C ARG A 69 23.07 70.31 -7.34
N LYS A 70 22.88 69.77 -8.57
CA LYS A 70 23.79 69.58 -9.74
C LYS A 70 25.30 69.39 -9.53
N LEU A 71 25.85 68.35 -10.16
CA LEU A 71 26.65 68.46 -11.40
C LEU A 71 26.65 67.11 -12.16
N ALA A 72 26.50 67.18 -13.48
CA ALA A 72 26.66 66.10 -14.49
C ALA A 72 27.84 66.52 -15.42
N PRO A 73 28.20 65.83 -16.53
CA PRO A 73 27.67 64.58 -17.09
C PRO A 73 28.74 63.59 -17.63
N ASP A 74 28.30 62.38 -17.98
CA ASP A 74 28.61 61.65 -19.24
C ASP A 74 28.01 60.24 -19.13
N THR A 75 27.53 59.53 -20.15
CA THR A 75 26.75 59.77 -21.38
C THR A 75 26.41 58.36 -21.91
N LYS A 76 25.29 58.20 -22.65
CA LYS A 76 24.82 57.01 -23.41
C LYS A 76 24.10 55.94 -22.56
N GLY A 77 22.84 55.59 -22.78
CA GLY A 77 21.94 55.85 -23.91
C GLY A 77 21.22 54.55 -24.26
N ASN A 78 19.92 54.49 -23.96
CA ASN A 78 19.10 53.29 -23.98
C ASN A 78 18.43 53.06 -25.35
N THR A 79 18.06 51.80 -25.59
CA THR A 79 16.91 51.29 -26.39
C THR A 79 16.86 51.35 -27.94
N VAL A 80 16.92 50.12 -28.51
CA VAL A 80 15.89 49.45 -29.37
C VAL A 80 15.76 49.79 -30.87
N LYS A 81 15.52 48.71 -31.65
CA LYS A 81 15.13 48.53 -33.08
C LYS A 81 16.29 48.67 -34.07
N SER A 82 16.43 47.88 -35.14
CA SER A 82 15.60 46.92 -35.90
C SER A 82 16.45 46.41 -37.10
N LEU A 83 16.03 45.33 -37.80
CA LEU A 83 16.18 45.01 -39.27
C LEU A 83 16.47 43.48 -39.50
N PRO A 84 16.18 42.89 -40.67
CA PRO A 84 14.98 43.02 -41.52
C PRO A 84 14.39 41.67 -42.07
N ALA A 85 13.19 41.82 -42.64
CA ALA A 85 12.49 41.02 -43.67
C ALA A 85 13.34 40.70 -44.93
N SER A 86 13.09 39.75 -45.86
CA SER A 86 12.03 38.79 -46.22
C SER A 86 12.54 37.94 -47.42
N VAL A 87 11.71 36.99 -47.94
CA VAL A 87 11.76 36.28 -49.26
C VAL A 87 12.44 34.89 -49.20
N GLU A 88 11.92 33.74 -49.68
CA GLU A 88 10.63 33.23 -50.18
C GLU A 88 10.82 31.71 -50.50
N ARG A 89 9.72 30.96 -50.55
CA ARG A 89 9.44 29.68 -51.28
C ARG A 89 9.62 28.29 -50.62
N ASP A 90 8.44 27.70 -50.37
CA ASP A 90 7.91 26.39 -50.80
C ASP A 90 8.43 25.05 -50.23
N ALA A 91 7.47 24.29 -49.68
CA ALA A 91 7.51 22.88 -49.25
C ALA A 91 7.21 21.92 -50.43
N PRO A 92 6.98 20.58 -50.28
CA PRO A 92 7.24 19.56 -49.23
C PRO A 92 7.87 18.27 -49.90
N PRO A 93 7.59 16.98 -49.56
CA PRO A 93 7.40 16.25 -48.29
C PRO A 93 8.30 14.97 -48.12
N LEU A 94 8.12 14.31 -46.96
CA LEU A 94 8.31 12.89 -46.57
C LEU A 94 8.92 11.87 -47.57
N VAL A 95 9.87 11.06 -47.08
CA VAL A 95 10.11 9.68 -47.58
C VAL A 95 10.39 8.68 -46.44
N THR A 96 9.48 7.71 -46.36
CA THR A 96 9.60 6.38 -45.75
C THR A 96 10.50 5.46 -46.59
N LYS A 97 11.44 4.73 -45.97
CA LYS A 97 12.09 3.53 -46.55
C LYS A 97 11.14 2.35 -46.35
N GLY A 98 10.89 1.42 -47.28
CA GLY A 98 11.38 1.14 -48.62
C GLY A 98 11.04 -0.33 -48.90
N ALA A 99 10.17 -0.61 -49.88
CA ALA A 99 9.86 -1.94 -50.36
C ALA A 99 9.56 -1.93 -51.86
N SER A 100 9.94 -3.02 -52.52
CA SER A 100 9.61 -3.45 -53.88
C SER A 100 10.46 -2.88 -55.02
N ALA A 101 11.26 -3.77 -55.61
CA ALA A 101 11.61 -3.73 -57.02
C ALA A 101 10.83 -4.85 -57.71
N LEU A 102 9.99 -4.48 -58.67
CA LEU A 102 9.34 -5.35 -59.65
C LEU A 102 9.58 -4.73 -61.04
N ALA A 103 9.73 -5.62 -62.01
CA ALA A 103 9.41 -5.50 -63.43
C ALA A 103 10.59 -5.72 -64.38
N LYS A 104 10.60 -6.92 -64.97
CA LYS A 104 10.74 -7.08 -66.42
C LYS A 104 9.62 -8.00 -66.88
N ASP A 105 8.61 -7.40 -67.51
CA ASP A 105 7.63 -8.09 -68.34
C ASP A 105 8.28 -8.48 -69.68
N ALA A 106 7.93 -9.64 -70.22
CA ALA A 106 7.00 -9.72 -71.35
C ALA A 106 7.02 -11.11 -72.02
N LEU A 107 5.83 -11.50 -72.48
CA LEU A 107 5.55 -12.37 -73.62
C LEU A 107 5.62 -13.89 -73.41
N ASN A 108 4.46 -14.51 -73.17
CA ASN A 108 3.77 -15.22 -74.27
C ASN A 108 2.37 -15.70 -73.88
N ALA A 109 1.52 -15.68 -74.90
CA ALA A 109 0.08 -15.75 -74.84
C ALA A 109 -0.47 -17.19 -74.87
N ALA A 110 -1.64 -17.32 -74.23
CA ALA A 110 -2.86 -17.92 -74.76
C ALA A 110 -2.96 -19.44 -75.07
N THR A 111 -4.12 -19.96 -74.66
CA THR A 111 -4.88 -21.10 -75.20
C THR A 111 -4.39 -22.53 -74.95
N LYS A 112 -5.14 -23.27 -74.12
CA LYS A 112 -5.97 -24.43 -74.54
C LYS A 112 -6.57 -25.18 -73.32
N SER A 113 -7.88 -25.30 -73.34
CA SER A 113 -8.66 -26.45 -72.84
C SER A 113 -9.45 -26.96 -74.06
N PRO A 114 -10.05 -28.17 -74.14
CA PRO A 114 -10.22 -29.24 -73.14
C PRO A 114 -9.86 -30.66 -73.68
N SER A 115 -9.92 -31.70 -72.83
CA SER A 115 -10.39 -33.05 -73.22
C SER A 115 -10.23 -34.06 -72.08
N THR A 116 -11.37 -34.41 -71.48
CA THR A 116 -11.81 -35.73 -70.97
C THR A 116 -10.82 -36.90 -70.94
N LYS A 117 -10.70 -37.53 -69.75
CA LYS A 117 -10.93 -38.97 -69.51
C LYS A 117 -10.84 -39.31 -68.02
N SER A 118 -11.79 -40.09 -67.53
CA SER A 118 -11.77 -40.86 -66.28
C SER A 118 -12.16 -42.31 -66.65
N PRO A 119 -11.91 -43.35 -65.83
CA PRO A 119 -10.95 -43.54 -64.71
C PRO A 119 -10.09 -44.82 -64.90
N PRO A 120 -9.30 -45.25 -63.90
CA PRO A 120 -9.78 -46.40 -63.12
C PRO A 120 -9.54 -46.30 -61.61
N GLN A 121 -10.41 -46.98 -60.84
CA GLN A 121 -10.35 -47.14 -59.39
C GLN A 121 -9.03 -47.77 -58.91
N LYS A 122 -8.42 -47.18 -57.88
CA LYS A 122 -7.49 -47.86 -56.96
C LYS A 122 -7.75 -47.40 -55.52
N SER A 123 -8.12 -48.39 -54.69
CA SER A 123 -7.93 -48.55 -53.24
C SER A 123 -7.92 -47.31 -52.34
N ALA A 124 -8.84 -47.31 -51.36
CA ALA A 124 -8.87 -46.39 -50.23
C ALA A 124 -7.52 -46.34 -49.47
N PRO A 125 -7.05 -45.15 -49.04
CA PRO A 125 -5.92 -45.05 -48.11
C PRO A 125 -6.33 -45.54 -46.71
N PRO A 126 -5.40 -46.09 -45.91
CA PRO A 126 -5.70 -46.53 -44.55
C PRO A 126 -6.16 -45.34 -43.71
N SER A 127 -7.19 -45.57 -42.89
CA SER A 127 -7.68 -44.63 -41.89
C SER A 127 -6.50 -44.14 -41.03
N PRO A 128 -6.38 -42.83 -40.72
CA PRO A 128 -5.40 -42.38 -39.75
C PRO A 128 -5.64 -43.11 -38.42
N PRO A 129 -4.58 -43.45 -37.65
CA PRO A 129 -4.74 -44.16 -36.40
C PRO A 129 -5.68 -43.38 -35.49
N ALA A 130 -6.59 -44.13 -34.88
CA ALA A 130 -7.59 -43.64 -33.97
C ALA A 130 -6.95 -42.70 -32.93
N VAL A 131 -7.73 -41.67 -32.58
CA VAL A 131 -7.46 -40.72 -31.51
C VAL A 131 -7.41 -41.49 -30.19
N GLU A 132 -6.27 -42.10 -29.91
CA GLU A 132 -5.92 -42.64 -28.61
C GLU A 132 -4.98 -41.63 -27.95
N THR A 133 -5.17 -41.35 -26.65
CA THR A 133 -4.26 -40.62 -25.72
C THR A 133 -4.41 -39.11 -25.49
N ALA A 134 -5.60 -38.51 -25.62
CA ALA A 134 -5.86 -37.20 -24.97
C ALA A 134 -6.32 -37.32 -23.50
N LEU A 135 -6.77 -38.51 -23.06
CA LEU A 135 -7.38 -38.72 -21.75
C LEU A 135 -6.38 -39.02 -20.62
N ASP A 136 -5.14 -39.41 -20.94
CA ASP A 136 -4.21 -39.98 -19.95
C ASP A 136 -3.09 -39.06 -19.49
N ARG A 137 -3.01 -37.83 -20.01
CA ARG A 137 -1.94 -36.89 -19.61
C ARG A 137 -2.47 -35.88 -18.59
N GLU A 138 -2.11 -36.13 -17.33
CA GLU A 138 -2.20 -35.13 -16.25
C GLU A 138 -1.66 -33.76 -16.73
N PRO A 139 -2.27 -32.64 -16.31
CA PRO A 139 -1.79 -31.32 -16.70
C PRO A 139 -0.31 -31.11 -16.35
N MET A 140 0.43 -30.46 -17.25
CA MET A 140 1.89 -30.23 -17.12
C MET A 140 2.29 -29.43 -15.87
N GLU A 141 1.39 -28.58 -15.35
CA GLU A 141 1.63 -27.79 -14.13
C GLU A 141 0.93 -28.42 -12.92
N PRO A 142 1.56 -28.37 -11.72
CA PRO A 142 0.93 -28.89 -10.50
C PRO A 142 -0.38 -28.17 -10.19
N PRO A 143 -1.34 -28.85 -9.55
CA PRO A 143 -2.63 -28.24 -9.23
C PRO A 143 -2.44 -27.07 -8.25
N PRO A 144 -3.30 -26.04 -8.32
CA PRO A 144 -3.33 -24.99 -7.30
C PRO A 144 -3.43 -25.60 -5.90
N SER A 145 -2.61 -25.12 -4.97
CA SER A 145 -2.52 -25.66 -3.60
C SER A 145 -3.15 -24.69 -2.59
N SER A 146 -4.13 -25.19 -1.82
CA SER A 146 -4.73 -24.42 -0.72
C SER A 146 -3.71 -24.14 0.38
N ALA A 147 -2.82 -25.09 0.66
CA ALA A 147 -1.76 -24.92 1.66
C ALA A 147 -0.83 -23.75 1.31
N VAL A 148 -0.42 -23.64 0.05
CA VAL A 148 0.39 -22.50 -0.43
C VAL A 148 -0.39 -21.19 -0.30
N GLY A 149 -1.67 -21.20 -0.67
CA GLY A 149 -2.53 -20.03 -0.50
C GLY A 149 -2.64 -19.57 0.94
N ILE A 150 -2.96 -20.48 1.87
CA ILE A 150 -3.13 -20.19 3.30
C ILE A 150 -1.80 -19.72 3.92
N TRP A 151 -0.68 -20.37 3.61
CA TRP A 151 0.64 -19.96 4.07
C TRP A 151 0.97 -18.51 3.68
N LEU A 152 0.71 -18.12 2.43
CA LEU A 152 0.91 -16.75 1.98
C LEU A 152 -0.03 -15.77 2.68
N MET A 153 -1.26 -16.19 2.98
CA MET A 153 -2.19 -15.37 3.78
C MET A 153 -1.69 -15.17 5.21
N VAL A 154 -1.25 -16.24 5.88
CA VAL A 154 -0.64 -16.16 7.22
C VAL A 154 0.58 -15.23 7.20
N SER A 155 1.44 -15.37 6.19
CA SER A 155 2.60 -14.49 6.02
C SER A 155 2.20 -13.02 5.82
N SER A 156 1.18 -12.76 5.00
CA SER A 156 0.67 -11.40 4.79
C SER A 156 0.06 -10.79 6.07
N VAL A 157 -0.64 -11.59 6.88
CA VAL A 157 -1.17 -11.14 8.18
C VAL A 157 -0.02 -10.79 9.12
N LEU A 158 1.04 -11.59 9.18
CA LEU A 158 2.23 -11.24 9.96
C LEU A 158 2.86 -9.93 9.49
N VAL A 159 2.93 -9.69 8.18
CA VAL A 159 3.40 -8.40 7.63
C VAL A 159 2.48 -7.24 8.06
N LEU A 160 1.16 -7.42 8.06
CA LEU A 160 0.23 -6.41 8.59
C LEU A 160 0.52 -6.12 10.06
N VAL A 161 0.67 -7.18 10.88
CA VAL A 161 0.95 -7.03 12.32
C VAL A 161 2.28 -6.32 12.55
N VAL A 162 3.36 -6.67 11.83
CA VAL A 162 4.66 -6.01 12.00
C VAL A 162 4.62 -4.56 11.57
N VAL A 163 3.84 -4.21 10.56
CA VAL A 163 3.64 -2.80 10.18
C VAL A 163 2.92 -2.04 11.28
N VAL A 164 1.88 -2.59 11.91
CA VAL A 164 1.19 -1.92 13.04
C VAL A 164 2.13 -1.77 14.24
N VAL A 165 2.84 -2.83 14.62
CA VAL A 165 3.81 -2.79 15.74
C VAL A 165 4.96 -1.82 15.44
N GLY A 166 5.46 -1.79 14.21
CA GLY A 166 6.46 -0.80 13.77
C GLY A 166 5.92 0.63 13.81
N GLY A 167 4.65 0.84 13.45
CA GLY A 167 3.96 2.12 13.62
C GLY A 167 3.90 2.56 15.09
N ILE A 168 3.53 1.65 16.00
CA ILE A 168 3.56 1.91 17.45
C ILE A 168 4.99 2.24 17.90
N THR A 169 5.99 1.49 17.45
CA THR A 169 7.42 1.72 17.78
C THR A 169 7.87 3.13 17.35
N ARG A 170 7.41 3.62 16.20
CA ARG A 170 7.68 5.00 15.77
C ARG A 170 6.94 6.03 16.61
N LEU A 171 5.64 5.83 16.84
CA LEU A 171 4.76 6.76 17.57
C LEU A 171 5.09 6.87 19.06
N THR A 172 5.76 5.87 19.62
CA THR A 172 6.25 5.84 21.01
C THR A 172 7.74 6.14 21.11
N GLU A 173 8.34 6.63 20.02
CA GLU A 173 9.78 6.99 19.94
C GLU A 173 10.72 5.89 20.46
N SER A 174 10.31 4.63 20.28
CA SER A 174 11.06 3.49 20.78
C SER A 174 12.09 2.97 19.78
N GLY A 175 12.10 3.50 18.54
CA GLY A 175 12.85 2.93 17.42
C GLY A 175 14.37 3.05 17.47
N LEU A 176 14.93 3.71 18.49
CA LEU A 176 16.37 3.93 18.67
C LEU A 176 16.91 3.35 19.99
N SER A 177 16.08 2.63 20.74
CA SER A 177 16.43 2.05 22.04
C SER A 177 17.45 0.89 21.97
N ILE A 178 17.53 0.18 20.82
CA ILE A 178 18.46 -0.92 20.58
C ILE A 178 19.50 -0.50 19.52
N THR A 179 20.69 -0.14 20.01
CA THR A 179 21.78 0.40 19.18
C THR A 179 22.57 -0.67 18.42
N GLU A 180 22.54 -1.91 18.88
CA GLU A 180 23.31 -3.02 18.30
C GLU A 180 22.47 -3.90 17.38
N TRP A 181 23.06 -4.33 16.25
CA TRP A 181 22.46 -5.34 15.40
C TRP A 181 22.93 -6.74 15.81
N LYS A 182 22.10 -7.46 16.56
CA LYS A 182 22.27 -8.88 16.90
C LYS A 182 21.21 -9.74 16.17
N PRO A 183 21.46 -10.22 14.93
CA PRO A 183 20.46 -10.95 14.15
C PRO A 183 19.95 -12.23 14.82
N ILE A 184 20.86 -12.99 15.45
CA ILE A 184 20.56 -14.29 16.06
C ILE A 184 20.34 -14.17 17.57
N THR A 185 21.36 -13.69 18.31
CA THR A 185 21.32 -13.65 19.79
C THR A 185 20.31 -12.65 20.35
N GLY A 186 19.95 -11.62 19.59
CA GLY A 186 18.97 -10.59 19.99
C GLY A 186 17.51 -11.04 20.02
N VAL A 187 17.23 -12.35 19.87
CA VAL A 187 15.88 -12.91 20.11
C VAL A 187 15.60 -12.98 21.61
N ILE A 188 16.62 -13.26 22.42
CA ILE A 188 16.49 -13.32 23.88
C ILE A 188 16.77 -11.91 24.43
N PRO A 189 15.83 -11.27 25.15
CA PRO A 189 16.07 -9.97 25.77
C PRO A 189 17.03 -10.12 26.96
N PRO A 190 17.57 -9.01 27.53
CA PRO A 190 18.39 -9.09 28.74
C PRO A 190 17.65 -9.79 29.89
N MET A 191 18.30 -10.77 30.52
CA MET A 191 17.68 -11.62 31.55
C MET A 191 18.18 -11.34 32.97
N SER A 192 19.31 -10.62 33.12
CA SER A 192 19.88 -10.21 34.41
C SER A 192 19.87 -8.70 34.57
N GLN A 193 19.94 -8.23 35.81
CA GLN A 193 20.00 -6.80 36.12
C GLN A 193 21.25 -6.13 35.48
N GLU A 194 22.41 -6.78 35.58
CA GLU A 194 23.66 -6.32 34.95
C GLU A 194 23.53 -6.19 33.42
N ALA A 195 22.88 -7.15 32.76
CA ALA A 195 22.66 -7.07 31.32
C ALA A 195 21.71 -5.93 30.93
N TRP A 196 20.71 -5.63 31.77
CA TRP A 196 19.83 -4.48 31.58
C TRP A 196 20.56 -3.15 31.74
N GLU A 197 21.42 -3.04 32.74
CA GLU A 197 22.26 -1.85 32.96
C GLU A 197 23.23 -1.63 31.79
N ALA A 198 23.86 -2.69 31.28
CA ALA A 198 24.75 -2.60 30.14
C ALA A 198 24.05 -2.11 28.85
N GLU A 199 22.83 -2.57 28.56
CA GLU A 199 22.06 -2.06 27.41
C GLU A 199 21.56 -0.63 27.65
N PHE A 200 21.20 -0.28 28.89
CA PHE A 200 20.80 1.08 29.23
C PHE A 200 21.97 2.07 29.12
N ASP A 201 23.18 1.67 29.52
CA ASP A 201 24.37 2.52 29.38
C ASP A 201 24.72 2.80 27.91
N LYS A 202 24.50 1.83 27.01
CA LYS A 202 24.59 2.07 25.56
C LYS A 202 23.54 3.09 25.10
N TYR A 203 22.31 3.00 25.61
CA TYR A 203 21.27 3.96 25.28
C TYR A 203 21.59 5.37 25.78
N LYS A 204 22.15 5.51 27.00
CA LYS A 204 22.60 6.79 27.55
C LYS A 204 23.64 7.51 26.69
N ALA A 205 24.43 6.75 25.93
CA ALA A 205 25.43 7.31 25.03
C ALA A 205 24.82 7.94 23.76
N THR A 206 23.56 7.61 23.43
CA THR A 206 22.90 8.06 22.19
C THR A 206 22.48 9.54 22.24
N PRO A 207 22.35 10.21 21.08
CA PRO A 207 21.78 11.55 21.00
C PRO A 207 20.34 11.64 21.55
N GLU A 208 19.51 10.61 21.33
CA GLU A 208 18.13 10.58 21.81
C GLU A 208 18.05 10.67 23.34
N PHE A 209 18.88 9.90 24.06
CA PHE A 209 18.95 10.03 25.52
C PHE A 209 19.46 11.40 25.96
N LYS A 210 20.55 11.88 25.36
CA LYS A 210 21.17 13.16 25.73
C LYS A 210 20.24 14.36 25.51
N MET A 211 19.45 14.35 24.43
CA MET A 211 18.62 15.49 24.03
C MET A 211 17.18 15.41 24.55
N LEU A 212 16.57 14.22 24.54
CA LEU A 212 15.13 14.04 24.80
C LEU A 212 14.84 13.29 26.10
N ASN A 213 15.66 12.29 26.44
CA ASN A 213 15.33 11.31 27.49
C ASN A 213 16.32 11.31 28.68
N SER A 214 16.99 12.43 28.97
CA SER A 214 18.07 12.49 29.97
C SER A 214 17.63 12.19 31.41
N GLY A 215 16.34 12.36 31.72
CA GLY A 215 15.72 12.01 33.01
C GLY A 215 15.18 10.59 33.10
N MET A 216 15.29 9.78 32.05
CA MET A 216 14.73 8.43 31.98
C MET A 216 15.45 7.48 32.95
N ASN A 217 14.69 6.64 33.67
CA ASN A 217 15.27 5.57 34.51
C ASN A 217 15.26 4.22 33.76
N LEU A 218 15.82 3.18 34.40
CA LEU A 218 15.90 1.85 33.80
C LEU A 218 14.53 1.21 33.50
N GLU A 219 13.51 1.49 34.32
CA GLU A 219 12.16 0.96 34.09
C GLU A 219 11.52 1.57 32.85
N ASP A 220 11.66 2.89 32.68
CA ASP A 220 11.19 3.60 31.49
C ASP A 220 11.92 3.11 30.23
N PHE A 221 13.25 2.91 30.32
CA PHE A 221 14.05 2.32 29.24
C PHE A 221 13.55 0.93 28.83
N LYS A 222 13.22 0.06 29.80
CA LYS A 222 12.67 -1.27 29.52
C LYS A 222 11.39 -1.20 28.66
N ARG A 223 10.54 -0.18 28.85
CA ARG A 223 9.30 -0.03 28.08
C ARG A 223 9.57 0.22 26.60
N ILE A 224 10.45 1.17 26.28
CA ILE A 224 10.84 1.46 24.88
C ILE A 224 11.63 0.29 24.27
N PHE A 225 12.50 -0.34 25.06
CA PHE A 225 13.27 -1.51 24.64
C PHE A 225 12.37 -2.67 24.24
N TYR A 226 11.37 -3.03 25.06
CA TYR A 226 10.48 -4.15 24.76
C TYR A 226 9.63 -3.90 23.52
N MET A 227 9.22 -2.66 23.27
CA MET A 227 8.50 -2.30 22.05
C MET A 227 9.36 -2.54 20.81
N GLU A 228 10.59 -2.03 20.80
CA GLU A 228 11.52 -2.23 19.69
C GLU A 228 11.95 -3.68 19.52
N TRP A 229 12.26 -4.36 20.63
CA TRP A 229 12.59 -5.78 20.66
C TRP A 229 11.46 -6.62 20.07
N GLY A 230 10.20 -6.36 20.47
CA GLY A 230 9.02 -7.05 19.95
C GLY A 230 8.86 -6.87 18.44
N HIS A 231 9.03 -5.63 17.95
CA HIS A 231 9.03 -5.32 16.52
C HIS A 231 10.11 -6.10 15.76
N ARG A 232 11.35 -6.13 16.27
CA ARG A 232 12.48 -6.84 15.67
C ARG A 232 12.30 -8.36 15.69
N VAL A 233 11.78 -8.93 16.79
CA VAL A 233 11.50 -10.37 16.90
C VAL A 233 10.41 -10.79 15.92
N LEU A 234 9.36 -9.97 15.77
CA LEU A 234 8.31 -10.23 14.80
C LEU A 234 8.84 -10.21 13.35
N GLY A 235 9.77 -9.32 13.02
CA GLY A 235 10.46 -9.33 11.73
C GLY A 235 11.22 -10.64 11.46
N ARG A 236 11.90 -11.19 12.47
CA ARG A 236 12.59 -12.49 12.36
C ARG A 236 11.60 -13.65 12.19
N LEU A 237 10.48 -13.61 12.91
CA LEU A 237 9.42 -14.61 12.80
C LEU A 237 8.86 -14.66 11.37
N ILE A 238 8.65 -13.51 10.71
CA ILE A 238 8.23 -13.44 9.31
C ILE A 238 9.22 -14.16 8.40
N GLY A 239 10.53 -13.90 8.58
CA GLY A 239 11.59 -14.59 7.84
C GLY A 239 11.47 -16.11 7.96
N LEU A 240 11.31 -16.64 9.16
CA LEU A 240 11.15 -18.07 9.40
C LEU A 240 9.85 -18.63 8.80
N VAL A 241 8.72 -17.98 9.05
CA VAL A 241 7.39 -18.42 8.61
C VAL A 241 7.24 -18.34 7.09
N PHE A 242 7.98 -17.48 6.41
CA PHE A 242 8.02 -17.44 4.95
C PHE A 242 9.04 -18.42 4.38
N VAL A 243 10.30 -18.35 4.78
CA VAL A 243 11.38 -19.11 4.16
C VAL A 243 11.25 -20.62 4.39
N GLY A 244 10.81 -21.05 5.59
CA GLY A 244 10.65 -22.46 5.92
C GLY A 244 9.69 -23.20 4.97
N PRO A 245 8.41 -22.77 4.85
CA PRO A 245 7.47 -23.37 3.90
C PRO A 245 7.90 -23.19 2.44
N LEU A 246 8.53 -22.08 2.07
CA LEU A 246 9.07 -21.90 0.72
C LEU A 246 10.10 -23.00 0.37
N ALA A 247 11.05 -23.27 1.26
CA ALA A 247 12.04 -24.33 1.09
C ALA A 247 11.36 -25.71 0.98
N TYR A 248 10.41 -26.01 1.87
CA TYR A 248 9.64 -27.25 1.83
C TYR A 248 8.91 -27.45 0.49
N PHE A 249 8.20 -26.43 0.00
CA PHE A 249 7.46 -26.52 -1.25
C PHE A 249 8.37 -26.58 -2.49
N ALA A 250 9.54 -25.95 -2.43
CA ALA A 250 10.56 -26.03 -3.48
C ALA A 250 11.13 -27.46 -3.58
N ILE A 251 11.53 -28.05 -2.44
CA ILE A 251 12.09 -29.41 -2.37
C ILE A 251 11.04 -30.45 -2.81
N THR A 252 9.79 -30.29 -2.37
CA THR A 252 8.70 -31.21 -2.72
C THR A 252 8.10 -30.98 -4.11
N LYS A 253 8.61 -30.01 -4.89
CA LYS A 253 8.14 -29.66 -6.24
C LYS A 253 6.63 -29.38 -6.32
N LYS A 254 6.03 -28.91 -5.23
CA LYS A 254 4.59 -28.60 -5.13
C LYS A 254 4.19 -27.25 -5.75
N ILE A 255 5.16 -26.51 -6.28
CA ILE A 255 4.98 -25.18 -6.88
C ILE A 255 5.69 -25.18 -8.24
N SER A 256 5.06 -24.58 -9.27
CA SER A 256 5.67 -24.45 -10.60
C SER A 256 6.89 -23.53 -10.57
N LYS A 257 7.84 -23.74 -11.50
CA LYS A 257 9.08 -22.95 -11.58
C LYS A 257 8.84 -21.43 -11.63
N PRO A 258 7.90 -20.89 -12.44
CA PRO A 258 7.62 -19.45 -12.45
C PRO A 258 7.13 -18.94 -11.10
N LYS A 259 6.27 -19.72 -10.41
CA LYS A 259 5.81 -19.36 -9.06
C LYS A 259 6.93 -19.44 -8.03
N LEU A 260 7.82 -20.42 -8.14
CA LEU A 260 8.99 -20.50 -7.26
C LEU A 260 9.90 -19.28 -7.41
N LEU A 261 10.15 -18.82 -8.63
CA LEU A 261 10.93 -17.59 -8.87
C LEU A 261 10.25 -16.34 -8.28
N HIS A 262 8.93 -16.20 -8.48
CA HIS A 262 8.15 -15.12 -7.88
C HIS A 262 8.24 -15.12 -6.34
N LEU A 263 8.05 -16.28 -5.71
CA LEU A 263 8.14 -16.41 -4.25
C LEU A 263 9.58 -16.27 -3.73
N GLY A 264 10.58 -16.71 -4.49
CA GLY A 264 11.99 -16.47 -4.20
C GLY A 264 12.33 -14.98 -4.24
N GLY A 265 11.76 -14.23 -5.19
CA GLY A 265 11.84 -12.77 -5.23
C GLY A 265 11.24 -12.12 -3.99
N LEU A 266 10.08 -12.57 -3.52
CA LEU A 266 9.51 -12.10 -2.25
C LEU A 266 10.42 -12.45 -1.05
N GLY A 267 11.05 -13.63 -1.05
CA GLY A 267 12.04 -14.00 -0.03
C GLY A 267 13.25 -13.06 -0.02
N LEU A 268 13.75 -12.66 -1.19
CA LEU A 268 14.81 -11.66 -1.30
C LEU A 268 14.36 -10.29 -0.78
N LEU A 269 13.12 -9.88 -1.05
CA LEU A 269 12.57 -8.64 -0.50
C LEU A 269 12.46 -8.67 1.03
N ILE A 270 12.22 -9.84 1.67
CA ILE A 270 12.26 -9.95 3.15
C ILE A 270 13.67 -9.69 3.68
N VAL A 271 14.71 -10.21 3.01
CA VAL A 271 16.10 -9.94 3.38
C VAL A 271 16.42 -8.46 3.20
N ALA A 272 16.01 -7.87 2.07
CA ALA A 272 16.16 -6.45 1.81
C ALA A 272 15.41 -5.60 2.85
N GLN A 273 14.25 -6.05 3.34
CA GLN A 273 13.49 -5.37 4.38
C GLN A 273 14.25 -5.34 5.71
N GLY A 274 14.90 -6.45 6.09
CA GLY A 274 15.78 -6.48 7.25
C GLY A 274 16.99 -5.56 7.11
N ALA A 275 17.66 -5.56 5.95
CA ALA A 275 18.80 -4.70 5.66
C ALA A 275 18.42 -3.21 5.68
N LEU A 276 17.29 -2.86 5.07
CA LEU A 276 16.75 -1.50 5.08
C LEU A 276 16.33 -1.08 6.49
N GLY A 277 15.81 -2.01 7.29
CA GLY A 277 15.47 -1.77 8.70
C GLY A 277 16.69 -1.41 9.56
N TRP A 278 17.82 -2.10 9.36
CA TRP A 278 19.06 -1.71 10.01
C TRP A 278 19.58 -0.34 9.51
N TYR A 279 19.55 -0.11 8.20
CA TYR A 279 20.00 1.16 7.62
C TYR A 279 19.18 2.36 8.10
N MET A 280 17.86 2.21 8.28
CA MET A 280 17.01 3.31 8.73
C MET A 280 17.31 3.77 10.17
N VAL A 281 17.66 2.85 11.08
CA VAL A 281 17.98 3.19 12.47
C VAL A 281 19.23 4.07 12.57
N ARG A 282 20.21 3.85 11.68
CA ARG A 282 21.49 4.56 11.71
C ARG A 282 21.35 6.09 11.69
N SER A 283 20.37 6.66 10.98
CA SER A 283 20.22 8.13 10.90
C SER A 283 19.87 8.77 12.24
N GLY A 284 19.24 8.03 13.15
CA GLY A 284 18.87 8.56 14.47
C GLY A 284 19.98 8.46 15.51
N LEU A 285 21.08 7.77 15.21
CA LEU A 285 22.20 7.52 16.12
C LEU A 285 23.44 8.36 15.78
N GLU A 286 23.36 9.24 14.79
CA GLU A 286 24.49 10.06 14.33
C GLU A 286 24.83 11.16 15.37
N GLU A 287 26.09 11.21 15.80
CA GLU A 287 26.53 12.13 16.86
C GLU A 287 26.48 13.61 16.43
N SER A 288 26.59 13.88 15.12
CA SER A 288 26.44 15.21 14.52
C SER A 288 25.08 15.87 14.80
N LEU A 289 24.08 15.09 15.23
CA LEU A 289 22.78 15.61 15.66
C LEU A 289 22.90 16.49 16.91
N LEU A 290 23.89 16.25 17.78
CA LEU A 290 24.15 17.06 18.97
C LEU A 290 24.64 18.47 18.60
N ASP A 291 25.34 18.59 17.47
CA ASP A 291 25.94 19.85 17.01
C ASP A 291 25.06 20.61 16.01
N THR A 292 23.95 20.00 15.55
CA THR A 292 23.06 20.58 14.55
C THR A 292 21.91 21.34 15.23
N PRO A 293 21.82 22.68 15.11
CA PRO A 293 20.76 23.44 15.75
C PRO A 293 19.38 23.01 15.25
N GLY A 294 18.49 22.65 16.18
CA GLY A 294 17.12 22.23 15.88
C GLY A 294 16.97 20.81 15.32
N ALA A 295 18.05 20.01 15.28
CA ALA A 295 17.95 18.60 14.93
C ALA A 295 17.17 17.81 16.00
N VAL A 296 16.38 16.85 15.55
CA VAL A 296 15.65 15.91 16.41
C VAL A 296 16.22 14.51 16.15
N PRO A 297 16.71 13.80 17.18
CA PRO A 297 17.24 12.45 17.02
C PRO A 297 16.11 11.46 16.74
N ARG A 298 15.81 11.25 15.46
CA ARG A 298 14.79 10.33 14.96
C ARG A 298 15.22 9.66 13.67
N VAL A 299 14.56 8.57 13.32
CA VAL A 299 14.74 7.93 12.01
C VAL A 299 14.29 8.91 10.91
N SER A 300 15.12 9.08 9.87
CA SER A 300 14.75 9.92 8.72
C SER A 300 13.44 9.44 8.10
N HIS A 301 12.50 10.36 7.89
CA HIS A 301 11.20 10.06 7.26
C HIS A 301 11.36 9.47 5.85
N TYR A 302 12.43 9.80 5.13
CA TYR A 302 12.77 9.15 3.86
C TYR A 302 13.14 7.67 4.03
N ARG A 303 13.96 7.33 5.02
CA ARG A 303 14.34 5.93 5.30
C ARG A 303 13.14 5.13 5.83
N LEU A 304 12.32 5.75 6.68
CA LEU A 304 11.06 5.20 7.15
C LEU A 304 10.09 4.94 5.98
N ALA A 305 9.94 5.90 5.06
CA ALA A 305 9.12 5.77 3.87
C ALA A 305 9.57 4.62 2.98
N ALA A 306 10.88 4.49 2.74
CA ALA A 306 11.44 3.38 1.97
C ALA A 306 11.15 2.02 2.65
N HIS A 307 11.37 1.93 3.97
CA HIS A 307 11.12 0.70 4.72
C HIS A 307 9.65 0.29 4.73
N LEU A 308 8.75 1.25 4.95
CA LEU A 308 7.31 0.98 4.90
C LEU A 308 6.85 0.61 3.49
N SER A 309 7.34 1.30 2.46
CA SER A 309 7.01 0.99 1.06
C SER A 309 7.40 -0.44 0.68
N LEU A 310 8.58 -0.90 1.12
CA LEU A 310 9.01 -2.27 0.90
C LEU A 310 8.16 -3.28 1.70
N ALA A 311 7.71 -2.93 2.92
CA ALA A 311 6.73 -3.71 3.67
C ALA A 311 5.40 -3.86 2.91
N PHE A 312 4.90 -2.76 2.33
CA PHE A 312 3.69 -2.77 1.52
C PHE A 312 3.87 -3.60 0.25
N ALA A 313 5.03 -3.55 -0.41
CA ALA A 313 5.33 -4.40 -1.57
C ALA A 313 5.31 -5.89 -1.20
N LEU A 314 5.92 -6.27 -0.07
CA LEU A 314 5.86 -7.63 0.47
C LEU A 314 4.42 -8.05 0.78
N TYR A 315 3.66 -7.19 1.45
CA TYR A 315 2.25 -7.42 1.76
C TYR A 315 1.43 -7.66 0.48
N LEU A 316 1.56 -6.77 -0.51
CA LEU A 316 0.87 -6.85 -1.79
C LEU A 316 1.21 -8.16 -2.51
N GLY A 317 2.50 -8.50 -2.57
CA GLY A 317 2.99 -9.72 -3.19
C GLY A 317 2.40 -10.98 -2.54
N MET A 318 2.48 -11.08 -1.21
CA MET A 318 1.98 -12.24 -0.45
C MET A 318 0.45 -12.34 -0.50
N PHE A 319 -0.26 -11.26 -0.18
CA PHE A 319 -1.72 -11.22 -0.11
C PHE A 319 -2.33 -11.52 -1.48
N SER A 320 -1.86 -10.85 -2.54
CA SER A 320 -2.41 -11.03 -3.88
C SER A 320 -2.15 -12.45 -4.41
N THR A 321 -0.96 -13.00 -4.18
CA THR A 321 -0.60 -14.36 -4.60
C THR A 321 -1.39 -15.41 -3.82
N GLY A 322 -1.52 -15.23 -2.50
CA GLY A 322 -2.28 -16.12 -1.61
C GLY A 322 -3.76 -16.15 -1.98
N MET A 323 -4.41 -14.98 -2.09
CA MET A 323 -5.81 -14.87 -2.47
C MET A 323 -6.07 -15.35 -3.90
N ALA A 324 -5.18 -15.08 -4.84
CA ALA A 324 -5.27 -15.63 -6.19
C ALA A 324 -5.24 -17.16 -6.18
N MET A 325 -4.36 -17.77 -5.38
CA MET A 325 -4.26 -19.23 -5.25
C MET A 325 -5.53 -19.83 -4.61
N ILE A 326 -6.03 -19.23 -3.53
CA ILE A 326 -7.27 -19.66 -2.87
C ILE A 326 -8.45 -19.61 -3.84
N LYS A 327 -8.54 -18.55 -4.65
CA LYS A 327 -9.56 -18.42 -5.69
C LYS A 327 -9.42 -19.52 -6.76
N ASP A 328 -8.20 -19.82 -7.20
CA ASP A 328 -7.94 -20.88 -8.18
C ASP A 328 -8.34 -22.27 -7.66
N VAL A 329 -8.01 -22.58 -6.41
CA VAL A 329 -8.44 -23.82 -5.75
C VAL A 329 -9.96 -23.92 -5.70
N ARG A 330 -10.64 -22.83 -5.28
CA ARG A 330 -12.10 -22.79 -5.24
C ARG A 330 -12.70 -23.02 -6.62
N PHE A 331 -12.11 -22.43 -7.67
CA PHE A 331 -12.55 -22.62 -9.04
C PHE A 331 -12.40 -24.08 -9.51
N VAL A 332 -11.26 -24.73 -9.24
CA VAL A 332 -11.09 -26.17 -9.57
C VAL A 332 -12.16 -27.03 -8.90
N ARG A 333 -12.49 -26.72 -7.63
CA ARG A 333 -13.47 -27.48 -6.84
C ARG A 333 -14.91 -27.25 -7.28
N THR A 334 -15.32 -26.01 -7.54
CA THR A 334 -16.74 -25.67 -7.75
C THR A 334 -17.09 -25.35 -9.21
N GLY A 335 -16.10 -25.13 -10.07
CA GLY A 335 -16.31 -24.64 -11.44
C GLY A 335 -16.81 -23.19 -11.55
N LEU A 336 -16.88 -22.47 -10.43
CA LEU A 336 -17.43 -21.11 -10.38
C LEU A 336 -16.31 -20.06 -10.35
N ALA A 337 -16.32 -19.17 -11.32
CA ALA A 337 -15.47 -17.99 -11.37
C ALA A 337 -16.23 -16.81 -10.75
N SER A 338 -15.85 -16.40 -9.54
CA SER A 338 -16.45 -15.24 -8.85
C SER A 338 -17.97 -15.36 -8.63
N GLY A 339 -18.46 -16.59 -8.43
CA GLY A 339 -19.86 -16.89 -8.15
C GLY A 339 -20.71 -17.26 -9.37
N VAL A 340 -20.14 -17.25 -10.58
CA VAL A 340 -20.84 -17.61 -11.83
C VAL A 340 -20.06 -18.65 -12.62
N SER A 341 -20.67 -19.23 -13.65
CA SER A 341 -19.97 -20.14 -14.58
C SER A 341 -18.80 -19.43 -15.28
N LEU A 342 -17.81 -20.18 -15.75
CA LEU A 342 -16.67 -19.60 -16.49
C LEU A 342 -17.13 -18.83 -17.74
N ALA A 343 -18.10 -19.37 -18.49
CA ALA A 343 -18.65 -18.72 -19.69
C ALA A 343 -19.32 -17.37 -19.36
N SER A 344 -20.16 -17.35 -18.31
CA SER A 344 -20.80 -16.11 -17.85
C SER A 344 -19.78 -15.10 -17.34
N PHE A 345 -18.73 -15.56 -16.66
CA PHE A 345 -17.64 -14.70 -16.20
C PHE A 345 -16.89 -14.07 -17.38
N ASP A 346 -16.56 -14.85 -18.40
CA ASP A 346 -15.86 -14.34 -19.58
C ASP A 346 -16.71 -13.37 -20.40
N ALA A 347 -18.01 -13.63 -20.54
CA ALA A 347 -18.96 -12.68 -21.11
C ALA A 347 -18.98 -11.36 -20.31
N ALA A 348 -19.03 -11.43 -18.98
CA ALA A 348 -18.94 -10.26 -18.12
C ALA A 348 -17.62 -9.50 -18.30
N MET A 349 -16.48 -10.19 -18.38
CA MET A 349 -15.16 -9.54 -18.58
C MET A 349 -15.01 -8.86 -19.94
N ASN A 350 -15.78 -9.30 -20.95
CA ASN A 350 -15.81 -8.68 -22.26
C ASN A 350 -16.73 -7.45 -22.32
N ASN A 351 -17.66 -7.31 -21.36
CA ASN A 351 -18.59 -6.19 -21.27
C ASN A 351 -17.85 -4.84 -21.03
N PRO A 352 -18.12 -3.78 -21.81
CA PRO A 352 -17.49 -2.47 -21.64
C PRO A 352 -17.66 -1.86 -20.24
N ILE A 353 -18.80 -2.08 -19.59
CA ILE A 353 -19.06 -1.60 -18.22
C ILE A 353 -18.05 -2.22 -17.25
N VAL A 354 -17.84 -3.53 -17.34
CA VAL A 354 -16.95 -4.24 -16.43
C VAL A 354 -15.49 -3.93 -16.71
N LYS A 355 -15.11 -3.68 -17.98
CA LYS A 355 -13.78 -3.17 -18.33
C LYS A 355 -13.51 -1.82 -17.68
N ARG A 356 -14.45 -0.87 -17.78
CA ARG A 356 -14.35 0.45 -17.12
C ARG A 356 -14.29 0.31 -15.59
N PHE A 357 -15.14 -0.53 -15.01
CA PHE A 357 -15.13 -0.83 -13.58
C PHE A 357 -13.79 -1.40 -13.10
N LYS A 358 -13.22 -2.34 -13.85
CA LYS A 358 -11.91 -2.95 -13.57
C LYS A 358 -10.79 -1.92 -13.64
N THR A 359 -10.76 -1.08 -14.68
CA THR A 359 -9.75 -0.02 -14.81
C THR A 359 -9.86 0.99 -13.66
N ALA A 360 -11.07 1.45 -13.34
CA ALA A 360 -11.31 2.35 -12.21
C ALA A 360 -10.87 1.71 -10.88
N SER A 361 -11.15 0.41 -10.69
CA SER A 361 -10.69 -0.33 -9.51
C SER A 361 -9.17 -0.37 -9.41
N TRP A 362 -8.44 -0.53 -10.54
CA TRP A 362 -6.97 -0.51 -10.56
C TRP A 362 -6.41 0.86 -10.21
N VAL A 363 -6.91 1.91 -10.86
CA VAL A 363 -6.51 3.30 -10.60
C VAL A 363 -6.74 3.64 -9.13
N LEU A 364 -7.92 3.30 -8.61
CA LEU A 364 -8.27 3.58 -7.23
C LEU A 364 -7.47 2.75 -6.22
N THR A 365 -7.12 1.50 -6.54
CA THR A 365 -6.19 0.71 -5.72
C THR A 365 -4.82 1.37 -5.64
N GLY A 366 -4.32 1.89 -6.77
CA GLY A 366 -3.08 2.67 -6.80
C GLY A 366 -3.17 3.95 -5.98
N LEU A 367 -4.30 4.65 -6.03
CA LEU A 367 -4.54 5.86 -5.24
C LEU A 367 -4.65 5.56 -3.73
N VAL A 368 -5.29 4.45 -3.33
CA VAL A 368 -5.30 3.97 -1.94
C VAL A 368 -3.89 3.67 -1.45
N LEU A 369 -3.07 2.99 -2.27
CA LEU A 369 -1.66 2.73 -1.94
C LEU A 369 -0.89 4.04 -1.78
N LEU A 370 -1.03 4.97 -2.74
CA LEU A 370 -0.37 6.28 -2.67
C LEU A 370 -0.75 7.06 -1.41
N THR A 371 -2.04 7.05 -1.04
CA THR A 371 -2.54 7.70 0.18
C THR A 371 -1.98 7.05 1.44
N ALA A 372 -1.92 5.71 1.47
CA ALA A 372 -1.33 4.99 2.60
C ALA A 372 0.17 5.32 2.74
N LEU A 373 0.89 5.40 1.62
CA LEU A 373 2.32 5.74 1.61
C LEU A 373 2.56 7.22 1.95
N SER A 374 1.71 8.17 1.58
CA SER A 374 1.88 9.57 2.00
C SER A 374 1.73 9.74 3.51
N GLY A 375 0.95 8.87 4.17
CA GLY A 375 0.81 8.88 5.63
C GLY A 375 2.11 8.59 6.40
N VAL A 376 3.09 7.94 5.77
CA VAL A 376 4.41 7.71 6.40
C VAL A 376 5.20 9.00 6.60
N PHE A 377 5.03 9.97 5.70
CA PHE A 377 5.68 11.27 5.82
C PHE A 377 5.02 12.07 6.96
N VAL A 378 3.70 11.96 7.09
CA VAL A 378 2.95 12.57 8.21
C VAL A 378 3.45 12.03 9.55
N ALA A 379 3.57 10.71 9.70
CA ALA A 379 4.09 10.08 10.92
C ALA A 379 5.60 10.29 11.12
N GLY A 380 6.37 10.39 10.03
CA GLY A 380 7.81 10.61 10.08
C GLY A 380 8.18 12.01 10.58
N LEU A 381 7.42 13.02 10.14
CA LEU A 381 7.63 14.42 10.50
C LEU A 381 6.87 14.87 11.76
N ASP A 382 6.05 14.00 12.35
CA ASP A 382 5.09 14.35 13.41
C ASP A 382 4.07 15.40 12.95
N ALA A 383 3.79 15.44 11.65
CA ALA A 383 2.90 16.41 11.00
C ALA A 383 1.43 16.25 11.39
N GLY A 384 1.06 15.14 12.02
CA GLY A 384 -0.29 14.93 12.56
C GLY A 384 -0.67 15.88 13.71
N LEU A 385 0.31 16.59 14.29
CA LEU A 385 0.14 17.52 15.41
C LEU A 385 0.14 19.01 14.98
N ILE A 386 0.17 19.30 13.67
CA ILE A 386 0.26 20.68 13.18
C ILE A 386 -1.12 21.33 13.16
N TYR A 387 -2.03 20.82 12.34
CA TYR A 387 -3.44 21.20 12.33
C TYR A 387 -4.29 20.04 12.86
N ASN A 388 -5.14 20.28 13.85
CA ASN A 388 -5.92 19.22 14.51
C ASN A 388 -7.44 19.41 14.39
N GLU A 389 -7.86 20.39 13.59
CA GLU A 389 -9.24 20.62 13.19
C GLU A 389 -9.60 19.86 11.91
N TRP A 390 -10.90 19.62 11.71
CA TRP A 390 -11.46 19.07 10.48
C TRP A 390 -12.86 19.67 10.21
N PRO A 391 -13.21 20.09 8.98
CA PRO A 391 -12.41 19.99 7.74
C PRO A 391 -11.39 21.12 7.54
N LEU A 392 -11.40 22.14 8.40
CA LEU A 392 -10.48 23.27 8.32
C LEU A 392 -9.06 22.89 8.75
N MET A 393 -8.09 23.71 8.34
CA MET A 393 -6.71 23.77 8.80
C MET A 393 -6.44 25.21 9.22
N GLY A 394 -6.68 25.52 10.50
CA GLY A 394 -6.69 26.89 11.00
C GLY A 394 -7.95 27.63 10.56
N ASP A 395 -7.79 28.85 10.02
CA ASP A 395 -8.90 29.72 9.63
C ASP A 395 -9.58 29.33 8.30
N GLY A 396 -9.04 28.37 7.56
CA GLY A 396 -9.51 28.02 6.21
C GLY A 396 -9.38 26.52 5.88
N LEU A 397 -9.85 26.12 4.70
CA LEU A 397 -9.69 24.73 4.21
C LEU A 397 -8.26 24.41 3.75
N VAL A 398 -7.47 25.44 3.48
CA VAL A 398 -6.09 25.35 3.00
C VAL A 398 -5.25 26.25 3.91
N PRO A 399 -4.11 25.77 4.44
CA PRO A 399 -3.18 26.61 5.18
C PRO A 399 -2.69 27.81 4.36
N PRO A 400 -2.22 28.89 5.00
CA PRO A 400 -1.61 30.02 4.30
C PRO A 400 -0.49 29.57 3.34
N SER A 401 -0.42 30.17 2.15
CA SER A 401 0.57 29.80 1.13
C SER A 401 2.02 29.96 1.61
N ALA A 402 2.27 30.92 2.50
CA ALA A 402 3.56 31.12 3.15
C ALA A 402 3.98 29.94 4.03
N GLU A 403 3.02 29.21 4.61
CA GLU A 403 3.30 27.99 5.36
C GLU A 403 3.47 26.78 4.44
N LEU A 404 2.72 26.68 3.34
CA LEU A 404 2.84 25.56 2.40
C LEU A 404 4.14 25.57 1.62
N PHE A 405 4.62 26.75 1.23
CA PHE A 405 5.83 26.93 0.42
C PHE A 405 6.85 27.80 1.14
N SER A 406 7.27 27.33 2.32
CA SER A 406 8.22 28.06 3.14
C SER A 406 9.66 27.90 2.62
N PRO A 407 10.41 29.01 2.46
CA PRO A 407 11.84 29.00 2.12
C PRO A 407 12.74 28.52 3.27
N VAL A 408 12.18 28.07 4.40
CA VAL A 408 12.94 27.42 5.48
C VAL A 408 13.31 25.98 5.09
N TYR A 409 12.49 25.32 4.28
CA TYR A 409 12.69 23.94 3.85
C TYR A 409 13.51 23.81 2.56
N THR A 410 13.96 24.93 1.99
CA THR A 410 14.85 24.96 0.83
C THR A 410 16.31 24.87 1.28
N GLN A 411 17.10 23.97 0.69
CA GLN A 411 18.48 23.71 1.12
C GLN A 411 19.53 24.40 0.24
N ASN A 412 19.16 24.88 -0.96
CA ASN A 412 20.09 25.58 -1.82
C ASN A 412 20.13 27.09 -1.49
N THR A 413 21.28 27.71 -1.75
CA THR A 413 21.52 29.14 -1.52
C THR A 413 20.55 30.03 -2.30
N GLU A 414 20.08 29.56 -3.46
CA GLU A 414 19.12 30.27 -4.31
C GLU A 414 17.66 30.08 -3.89
N LYS A 415 17.38 29.21 -2.92
CA LYS A 415 16.04 28.83 -2.43
C LYS A 415 15.05 28.39 -3.51
N THR A 416 15.55 27.74 -4.56
CA THR A 416 14.78 27.30 -5.73
C THR A 416 14.24 25.87 -5.60
N ASP A 417 14.68 25.10 -4.61
CA ASP A 417 14.24 23.71 -4.38
C ASP A 417 12.92 23.60 -3.59
N LEU A 418 11.91 24.34 -4.03
CA LEU A 418 10.58 24.37 -3.41
C LEU A 418 9.90 22.99 -3.31
N TRP A 419 10.29 22.04 -4.17
CA TRP A 419 9.79 20.66 -4.14
C TRP A 419 10.03 19.98 -2.79
N ARG A 420 11.05 20.40 -2.02
CA ARG A 420 11.31 19.86 -0.68
C ARG A 420 10.16 20.10 0.28
N ASN A 421 9.38 21.17 0.11
CA ASN A 421 8.19 21.39 0.92
C ASN A 421 7.21 20.20 0.82
N ILE A 422 7.14 19.52 -0.32
CA ILE A 422 6.23 18.38 -0.51
C ILE A 422 6.58 17.21 0.42
N PHE A 423 7.84 17.07 0.83
CA PHE A 423 8.32 15.91 1.60
C PHE A 423 8.90 16.26 2.97
N ASP A 424 9.34 17.49 3.19
CA ASP A 424 10.03 17.95 4.40
C ASP A 424 9.22 18.97 5.21
N ASN A 425 8.26 19.68 4.59
CA ASN A 425 7.43 20.65 5.30
C ASN A 425 6.20 19.94 5.92
N PRO A 426 6.11 19.87 7.26
CA PRO A 426 5.01 19.19 7.95
C PRO A 426 3.62 19.70 7.54
N THR A 427 3.46 21.01 7.34
CA THR A 427 2.18 21.61 6.96
C THR A 427 1.73 21.13 5.58
N LEU A 428 2.61 21.17 4.58
CA LEU A 428 2.28 20.71 3.23
C LEU A 428 2.10 19.20 3.17
N VAL A 429 2.96 18.42 3.86
CA VAL A 429 2.82 16.96 3.97
C VAL A 429 1.48 16.57 4.57
N GLN A 430 1.04 17.25 5.64
CA GLN A 430 -0.27 17.01 6.25
C GLN A 430 -1.41 17.37 5.31
N PHE A 431 -1.33 18.53 4.64
CA PHE A 431 -2.32 18.98 3.66
C PHE A 431 -2.43 17.99 2.49
N ASP A 432 -1.32 17.60 1.87
CA ASP A 432 -1.28 16.66 0.75
C ASP A 432 -1.89 15.31 1.13
N HIS A 433 -1.57 14.78 2.32
CA HIS A 433 -2.17 13.55 2.80
C HIS A 433 -3.69 13.67 3.00
N ARG A 434 -4.18 14.79 3.57
CA ARG A 434 -5.63 15.07 3.70
C ARG A 434 -6.33 15.16 2.35
N MET A 435 -5.69 15.79 1.36
CA MET A 435 -6.22 15.90 0.00
C MET A 435 -6.26 14.53 -0.69
N LEU A 436 -5.18 13.77 -0.63
CA LEU A 436 -5.12 12.39 -1.14
C LEU A 436 -6.19 11.50 -0.47
N ALA A 437 -6.38 11.59 0.84
CA ALA A 437 -7.40 10.85 1.57
C ALA A 437 -8.82 11.23 1.13
N THR A 438 -9.09 12.53 0.96
CA THR A 438 -10.39 13.03 0.50
C THR A 438 -10.68 12.58 -0.93
N THR A 439 -9.73 12.72 -1.84
CA THR A 439 -9.87 12.25 -3.24
C THR A 439 -10.05 10.73 -3.30
N THR A 440 -9.29 9.97 -2.51
CA THR A 440 -9.42 8.51 -2.40
C THR A 440 -10.81 8.10 -1.94
N TYR A 441 -11.29 8.70 -0.86
CA TYR A 441 -12.60 8.40 -0.30
C TYR A 441 -13.72 8.74 -1.30
N ALA A 442 -13.67 9.92 -1.90
CA ALA A 442 -14.61 10.33 -2.95
C ALA A 442 -14.58 9.35 -4.14
N GLY A 443 -13.40 8.88 -4.55
CA GLY A 443 -13.24 7.86 -5.59
C GLY A 443 -13.88 6.51 -5.23
N VAL A 444 -13.71 6.04 -3.98
CA VAL A 444 -14.35 4.81 -3.49
C VAL A 444 -15.87 4.96 -3.44
N VAL A 445 -16.38 6.09 -2.92
CA VAL A 445 -17.82 6.40 -2.90
C VAL A 445 -18.39 6.42 -4.31
N ALA A 446 -17.72 7.10 -5.25
CA ALA A 446 -18.17 7.19 -6.64
C ALA A 446 -18.17 5.82 -7.33
N LEU A 447 -17.12 5.02 -7.17
CA LEU A 447 -17.04 3.67 -7.74
C LEU A 447 -18.11 2.75 -7.15
N PHE A 448 -18.34 2.83 -5.84
CA PHE A 448 -19.40 2.09 -5.15
C PHE A 448 -20.80 2.48 -5.66
N ALA A 449 -21.11 3.77 -5.67
CA ALA A 449 -22.40 4.28 -6.15
C ALA A 449 -22.65 3.89 -7.61
N GLN A 450 -21.61 4.00 -8.46
CA GLN A 450 -21.68 3.57 -9.85
C GLN A 450 -21.94 2.07 -9.98
N ALA A 451 -21.28 1.23 -9.19
CA ALA A 451 -21.48 -0.22 -9.18
C ALA A 451 -22.88 -0.65 -8.71
N MET A 452 -23.55 0.18 -7.91
CA MET A 452 -24.91 -0.09 -7.43
C MET A 452 -26.01 0.28 -8.44
N ARG A 453 -25.70 1.04 -9.51
CA ARG A 453 -26.67 1.35 -10.56
C ARG A 453 -27.16 0.07 -11.26
N PRO A 454 -28.46 -0.05 -11.64
CA PRO A 454 -29.04 -1.29 -12.16
C PRO A 454 -28.24 -1.95 -13.30
N ALA A 455 -27.84 -1.17 -14.30
CA ALA A 455 -27.07 -1.67 -15.44
C ALA A 455 -25.68 -2.20 -15.04
N TRP A 456 -25.01 -1.57 -14.07
CA TRP A 456 -23.70 -2.01 -13.59
C TRP A 456 -23.81 -3.22 -12.68
N ARG A 457 -24.79 -3.20 -11.77
CA ARG A 457 -25.08 -4.31 -10.86
C ARG A 457 -25.44 -5.59 -11.63
N ALA A 458 -26.13 -5.48 -12.76
CA ALA A 458 -26.44 -6.64 -13.61
C ALA A 458 -25.20 -7.18 -14.36
N ALA A 459 -24.26 -6.31 -14.73
CA ALA A 459 -23.07 -6.70 -15.51
C ALA A 459 -21.91 -7.23 -14.65
N ILE A 460 -21.74 -6.72 -13.42
CA ILE A 460 -20.59 -7.03 -12.56
C ILE A 460 -20.78 -8.39 -11.85
N PRO A 461 -19.74 -9.27 -11.82
CA PRO A 461 -19.83 -10.54 -11.12
C PRO A 461 -20.18 -10.40 -9.61
N PRO A 462 -20.95 -11.34 -9.01
CA PRO A 462 -21.43 -11.23 -7.63
C PRO A 462 -20.33 -11.04 -6.58
N LEU A 463 -19.20 -11.76 -6.72
CA LEU A 463 -18.08 -11.60 -5.79
C LEU A 463 -17.48 -10.18 -5.89
N ALA A 464 -17.40 -9.59 -7.08
CA ALA A 464 -16.89 -8.23 -7.25
C ALA A 464 -17.81 -7.18 -6.65
N LEU A 465 -19.13 -7.36 -6.77
CA LEU A 465 -20.11 -6.51 -6.07
C LEU A 465 -19.99 -6.61 -4.54
N THR A 466 -19.70 -7.80 -4.03
CA THR A 466 -19.46 -8.01 -2.59
C THR A 466 -18.15 -7.35 -2.16
N SER A 467 -17.08 -7.49 -2.96
CA SER A 467 -15.79 -6.86 -2.68
C SER A 467 -15.86 -5.33 -2.65
N ILE A 468 -16.55 -4.68 -3.59
CA ILE A 468 -16.68 -3.20 -3.58
C ILE A 468 -17.52 -2.72 -2.39
N ARG A 469 -18.52 -3.48 -1.94
CA ARG A 469 -19.24 -3.19 -0.68
C ARG A 469 -18.30 -3.25 0.52
N GLY A 470 -17.46 -4.29 0.59
CA GLY A 470 -16.45 -4.43 1.63
C GLY A 470 -15.43 -3.28 1.62
N ALA A 471 -14.94 -2.91 0.43
CA ALA A 471 -14.02 -1.78 0.27
C ALA A 471 -14.65 -0.45 0.68
N PHE A 472 -15.90 -0.21 0.29
CA PHE A 472 -16.65 0.97 0.72
C PHE A 472 -16.84 1.01 2.24
N ALA A 473 -17.23 -0.09 2.87
CA ALA A 473 -17.37 -0.18 4.33
C ALA A 473 -16.05 0.12 5.04
N MET A 474 -14.94 -0.48 4.58
CA MET A 474 -13.62 -0.22 5.16
C MET A 474 -13.15 1.22 4.91
N ALA A 475 -13.50 1.84 3.78
CA ALA A 475 -13.16 3.24 3.50
C ALA A 475 -13.86 4.21 4.48
N ASN A 476 -15.10 3.92 4.88
CA ASN A 476 -15.80 4.68 5.93
C ASN A 476 -15.05 4.57 7.27
N ILE A 477 -14.66 3.35 7.66
CA ILE A 477 -13.87 3.12 8.88
C ILE A 477 -12.54 3.89 8.81
N GLN A 478 -11.86 3.84 7.66
CA GLN A 478 -10.55 4.48 7.49
C GLN A 478 -10.61 6.00 7.62
N VAL A 479 -11.63 6.64 7.03
CA VAL A 479 -11.85 8.09 7.17
C VAL A 479 -12.17 8.46 8.61
N LEU A 480 -13.04 7.70 9.28
CA LEU A 480 -13.36 7.92 10.69
C LEU A 480 -12.12 7.80 11.58
N LEU A 481 -11.28 6.79 11.35
CA LEU A 481 -10.01 6.62 12.07
C LEU A 481 -9.06 7.80 11.82
N GLY A 482 -8.97 8.29 10.58
CA GLY A 482 -8.08 9.41 10.23
C GLY A 482 -8.52 10.72 10.89
N ILE A 483 -9.81 11.06 10.78
CA ILE A 483 -10.40 12.24 11.41
C ILE A 483 -10.28 12.15 12.95
N SER A 484 -10.54 10.97 13.52
CA SER A 484 -10.43 10.79 14.98
C SER A 484 -8.98 10.90 15.46
N THR A 485 -8.02 10.33 14.73
CA THR A 485 -6.58 10.46 15.03
C THR A 485 -6.18 11.94 15.07
N LEU A 486 -6.71 12.73 14.14
CA LEU A 486 -6.44 14.14 14.04
C LEU A 486 -7.04 14.95 15.19
N ILE A 487 -8.36 14.83 15.42
CA ILE A 487 -9.09 15.63 16.42
C ILE A 487 -8.64 15.31 17.85
N TYR A 488 -8.24 14.07 18.12
CA TYR A 488 -7.77 13.65 19.44
C TYR A 488 -6.24 13.80 19.64
N MET A 489 -5.54 14.55 18.79
CA MET A 489 -4.11 14.84 18.93
C MET A 489 -3.22 13.57 18.85
N VAL A 490 -3.43 12.75 17.82
CA VAL A 490 -2.66 11.55 17.47
C VAL A 490 -2.51 10.53 18.63
N PRO A 491 -3.60 10.06 19.28
CA PRO A 491 -3.46 9.00 20.27
C PRO A 491 -2.90 7.72 19.63
N VAL A 492 -1.88 7.12 20.25
CA VAL A 492 -1.19 5.94 19.71
C VAL A 492 -2.17 4.84 19.26
N PRO A 493 -3.23 4.47 20.01
CA PRO A 493 -4.17 3.45 19.57
C PRO A 493 -4.93 3.83 18.28
N LEU A 494 -5.34 5.10 18.15
CA LEU A 494 -6.06 5.57 16.96
C LEU A 494 -5.14 5.66 15.75
N ALA A 495 -3.93 6.20 15.93
CA ALA A 495 -2.93 6.30 14.87
C ALA A 495 -2.49 4.91 14.37
N ALA A 496 -2.25 3.96 15.29
CA ALA A 496 -1.93 2.58 14.94
C ALA A 496 -3.11 1.87 14.24
N ALA A 497 -4.35 2.09 14.71
CA ALA A 497 -5.54 1.57 14.06
C ALA A 497 -5.74 2.17 12.66
N HIS A 498 -5.49 3.47 12.48
CA HIS A 498 -5.54 4.14 11.18
C HIS A 498 -4.50 3.57 10.21
N GLN A 499 -3.26 3.35 10.67
CA GLN A 499 -2.21 2.71 9.88
C GLN A 499 -2.59 1.27 9.47
N GLY A 500 -3.04 0.44 10.42
CA GLY A 500 -3.52 -0.92 10.11
C GLY A 500 -4.75 -0.93 9.19
N GLY A 501 -5.68 0.01 9.42
CA GLY A 501 -6.88 0.19 8.61
C GLY A 501 -6.56 0.54 7.15
N SER A 502 -5.48 1.29 6.88
CA SER A 502 -5.04 1.60 5.51
C SER A 502 -4.68 0.33 4.73
N ILE A 503 -4.01 -0.63 5.38
CA ILE A 503 -3.67 -1.93 4.81
C ILE A 503 -4.93 -2.77 4.60
N LEU A 504 -5.88 -2.74 5.54
CA LEU A 504 -7.16 -3.44 5.38
C LEU A 504 -7.99 -2.87 4.22
N LEU A 505 -8.02 -1.54 4.05
CA LEU A 505 -8.65 -0.91 2.89
C LEU A 505 -7.97 -1.33 1.59
N LEU A 506 -6.64 -1.31 1.55
CA LEU A 506 -5.86 -1.80 0.42
C LEU A 506 -6.14 -3.28 0.12
N SER A 507 -6.30 -4.10 1.15
CA SER A 507 -6.68 -5.52 1.03
C SER A 507 -8.05 -5.72 0.42
N ALA A 508 -9.03 -4.90 0.83
CA ALA A 508 -10.37 -4.92 0.25
C ALA A 508 -10.36 -4.53 -1.23
N MET A 509 -9.55 -3.54 -1.60
CA MET A 509 -9.34 -3.14 -3.00
C MET A 509 -8.62 -4.22 -3.82
N LEU A 510 -7.57 -4.86 -3.26
CA LEU A 510 -6.92 -6.01 -3.89
C LEU A 510 -7.89 -7.17 -4.08
N GLN A 511 -8.74 -7.45 -3.09
CA GLN A 511 -9.77 -8.48 -3.19
C GLN A 511 -10.80 -8.16 -4.28
N LEU A 512 -11.13 -6.88 -4.50
CA LEU A 512 -11.92 -6.44 -5.64
C LEU A 512 -11.22 -6.77 -6.96
N LEU A 513 -9.94 -6.43 -7.12
CA LEU A 513 -9.17 -6.77 -8.32
C LEU A 513 -9.07 -8.29 -8.55
N ILE A 514 -8.84 -9.06 -7.49
CA ILE A 514 -8.74 -10.52 -7.54
C ILE A 514 -10.09 -11.14 -7.90
N SER A 515 -11.21 -10.55 -7.47
CA SER A 515 -12.55 -10.98 -7.89
C SER A 515 -12.79 -10.78 -9.39
N LEU A 516 -12.11 -9.82 -10.02
CA LEU A 516 -12.14 -9.57 -11.47
C LEU A 516 -11.04 -10.32 -12.24
N ARG A 517 -10.14 -11.02 -11.55
CA ARG A 517 -9.10 -11.86 -12.15
C ARG A 517 -9.73 -13.13 -12.75
N ARG A 518 -9.41 -13.45 -14.01
CA ARG A 518 -9.71 -14.77 -14.58
C ARG A 518 -8.97 -15.86 -13.78
N PRO A 519 -9.59 -17.02 -13.47
CA PRO A 519 -8.88 -18.16 -12.86
C PRO A 519 -7.60 -18.49 -13.64
N GLY A 520 -6.54 -18.93 -12.97
CA GLY A 520 -5.25 -19.22 -13.60
C GLY A 520 -5.30 -20.31 -14.68
N ALA A 521 -4.32 -20.34 -15.58
CA ALA A 521 -4.27 -21.33 -16.67
C ALA A 521 -4.25 -22.77 -16.13
N ALA A 522 -3.39 -23.06 -15.14
CA ALA A 522 -3.39 -24.34 -14.43
C ALA A 522 -4.77 -24.68 -13.85
N ALA A 523 -5.41 -23.75 -13.15
CA ALA A 523 -6.74 -23.98 -12.56
C ALA A 523 -7.80 -24.34 -13.61
N ARG A 524 -7.75 -23.70 -14.78
CA ARG A 524 -8.64 -24.04 -15.91
C ARG A 524 -8.34 -25.42 -16.49
N ALA A 525 -7.06 -25.75 -16.71
CA ALA A 525 -6.65 -27.06 -17.21
C ALA A 525 -7.10 -28.19 -16.26
N TRP A 526 -6.82 -28.04 -14.96
CA TRP A 526 -7.23 -28.99 -13.93
C TRP A 526 -8.76 -29.12 -13.81
N ARG A 527 -9.53 -28.04 -13.99
CA ARG A 527 -10.99 -28.12 -14.01
C ARG A 527 -11.49 -28.92 -15.21
N SER A 528 -10.93 -28.69 -16.40
CA SER A 528 -11.28 -29.45 -17.60
C SER A 528 -10.96 -30.93 -17.45
N PHE A 529 -9.77 -31.26 -16.92
CA PHE A 529 -9.35 -32.64 -16.63
C PHE A 529 -10.27 -33.35 -15.62
N ARG A 530 -10.66 -32.67 -14.55
CA ARG A 530 -11.63 -33.22 -13.59
C ARG A 530 -13.01 -33.44 -14.21
N ALA A 531 -13.47 -32.51 -15.04
CA ALA A 531 -14.77 -32.64 -15.71
C ALA A 531 -14.79 -33.78 -16.75
N SER A 532 -13.67 -34.09 -17.41
CA SER A 532 -13.58 -35.23 -18.33
C SER A 532 -13.55 -36.56 -17.58
N THR A 533 -12.75 -36.66 -16.51
CA THR A 533 -12.66 -37.88 -15.69
C THR A 533 -13.97 -38.23 -14.99
N GLU A 534 -14.69 -37.22 -14.45
CA GLU A 534 -16.03 -37.41 -13.86
C GLU A 534 -17.05 -37.92 -14.90
N LYS A 535 -16.95 -37.52 -16.17
CA LYS A 535 -17.82 -37.99 -17.26
C LYS A 535 -17.52 -39.41 -17.72
N THR A 536 -16.26 -39.84 -17.67
CA THR A 536 -15.85 -41.20 -18.04
C THR A 536 -16.16 -42.21 -16.95
N ALA A 537 -16.29 -41.76 -15.70
CA ALA A 537 -16.64 -42.61 -14.55
C ALA A 537 -18.15 -42.82 -14.35
N MET A 538 -18.98 -42.08 -15.10
CA MET A 538 -20.45 -42.24 -15.18
C MET A 538 -20.80 -43.08 -16.40
#